data_AF-A0A174BPY1-F1
#
_entry.id   AF-A0A174BPY1-F1
#
_cell.length_a   1.000
_cell.length_b   1.000
_cell.length_c   1.000
_cell.angle_alpha   90.00
_cell.angle_beta   90.00
_cell.angle_gamma   90.00
#
_symmetry.space_group_name_H-M   'P 1'
#
loop_
_entity.id
_entity.type
_entity.pdbx_description
1 polymer ?
#
loop_
_entity_poly.entity_id
_entity_poly.type
_entity_poly.pdbx_seq_one_letter_code
_entity_poly.pdbx_strand_id
1 'polypeptide(L)'
;MNKNLKLRAIVWEIIVPIVLYYIVFLSAMYFIFAFIGHTASTYMIAQIISAAITIPFMYFASYKPTQQMFVKKPKIDRALFINVLWVIVITLFISFALNNIITMSPLIGLSEGYARANESFYASTLVIEMIGSAILSPIMEELVFRGIVFGNMRKIMNVPQAVFLSALLFGLIHFNIVQFVYAFLLGLVLAAFMYKSGHVYAAMIGHITANAFAVIRTETGILKWTVDGSVMAWVVSVMCLGIGAVIFYYYVKHSE
;
A
#
# COMPACT_ATOMS: atom_id res chain seq x y z
N MET A 1 -24.36 7.01 -19.64
CA MET A 1 -23.54 8.24 -19.44
C MET A 1 -22.85 8.58 -20.76
N ASN A 2 -22.93 9.83 -21.21
CA ASN A 2 -22.22 10.32 -22.40
C ASN A 2 -20.70 10.02 -22.28
N LYS A 3 -20.04 9.56 -23.36
CA LYS A 3 -18.60 9.27 -23.37
C LYS A 3 -17.76 10.44 -22.86
N ASN A 4 -18.14 11.67 -23.20
CA ASN A 4 -17.44 12.89 -22.75
C ASN A 4 -17.61 13.14 -21.24
N LEU A 5 -18.77 12.80 -20.68
CA LEU A 5 -18.99 12.87 -19.23
C LEU A 5 -18.21 11.79 -18.48
N LYS A 6 -18.13 10.57 -19.05
CA LYS A 6 -17.33 9.47 -18.48
C LYS A 6 -15.84 9.81 -18.46
N LEU A 7 -15.32 10.37 -19.55
CA LEU A 7 -13.91 10.78 -19.63
C LEU A 7 -13.60 11.90 -18.65
N ARG A 8 -14.47 12.92 -18.55
CA ARG A 8 -14.33 13.98 -17.54
C ARG A 8 -14.32 13.43 -16.12
N ALA A 9 -15.22 12.51 -15.79
CA ALA A 9 -15.25 11.86 -14.48
C ALA A 9 -13.94 11.13 -14.19
N ILE A 10 -13.40 10.36 -15.15
CA ILE A 10 -12.11 9.67 -14.98
C ILE A 10 -10.98 10.69 -14.70
N VAL A 11 -10.89 11.76 -15.48
CA VAL A 11 -9.82 12.75 -15.28
C VAL A 11 -9.91 13.40 -13.89
N TRP A 12 -11.08 13.91 -13.52
CA TRP A 12 -11.26 14.69 -12.29
C TRP A 12 -11.33 13.84 -11.02
N GLU A 13 -11.87 12.63 -11.08
CA GLU A 13 -12.11 11.80 -9.90
C GLU A 13 -11.01 10.75 -9.65
N ILE A 14 -10.16 10.48 -10.64
CA ILE A 14 -9.08 9.48 -10.56
C ILE A 14 -7.71 10.11 -10.78
N ILE A 15 -7.48 10.77 -11.92
CA ILE A 15 -6.14 11.26 -12.29
C ILE A 15 -5.74 12.48 -11.46
N VAL A 16 -6.61 13.47 -11.34
CA VAL A 16 -6.32 14.71 -10.60
C VAL A 16 -5.94 14.43 -9.13
N PRO A 17 -6.64 13.57 -8.37
CA PRO A 17 -6.22 13.24 -7.01
C PRO A 17 -4.82 12.63 -6.90
N ILE A 18 -4.43 11.76 -7.85
CA ILE A 18 -3.09 11.15 -7.86
C ILE A 18 -2.02 12.21 -8.15
N VAL A 19 -2.26 13.07 -9.14
CA VAL A 19 -1.34 14.16 -9.48
C VAL A 19 -1.22 15.14 -8.31
N LEU A 20 -2.34 15.51 -7.70
CA LEU A 20 -2.38 16.42 -6.56
C LEU A 20 -1.63 15.85 -5.35
N TYR A 21 -1.82 14.56 -5.06
CA TYR A 21 -1.05 13.83 -4.06
C TYR A 21 0.46 13.97 -4.30
N TYR A 22 0.94 13.69 -5.51
CA TYR A 22 2.36 13.81 -5.85
C TYR A 22 2.87 15.24 -5.75
N ILE A 23 2.11 16.22 -6.26
CA ILE A 23 2.51 17.63 -6.18
C ILE A 23 2.71 18.04 -4.73
N VAL A 24 1.75 17.75 -3.85
CA VAL A 24 1.82 18.13 -2.44
C VAL A 24 2.96 17.40 -1.73
N PHE A 25 3.06 16.09 -1.91
CA PHE A 25 4.07 15.27 -1.25
C PHE A 25 5.49 15.67 -1.70
N LEU A 26 5.73 15.77 -3.00
CA LEU A 26 7.05 16.14 -3.55
C LEU A 26 7.40 17.61 -3.28
N SER A 27 6.44 18.53 -3.28
CA SER A 27 6.70 19.93 -2.88
C SER A 27 7.13 19.99 -1.42
N ALA A 28 6.41 19.30 -0.53
CA ALA A 28 6.79 19.23 0.89
C ALA A 28 8.19 18.63 1.05
N MET A 29 8.50 17.54 0.34
CA MET A 29 9.83 16.92 0.36
C MET A 29 10.91 17.92 -0.07
N TYR A 30 10.70 18.60 -1.20
CA TYR A 30 11.64 19.56 -1.75
C TYR A 30 11.94 20.69 -0.77
N PHE A 31 10.89 21.30 -0.18
CA PHE A 31 11.08 22.35 0.81
C PHE A 31 11.82 21.85 2.04
N ILE A 32 11.46 20.69 2.58
CA ILE A 32 12.15 20.13 3.75
C ILE A 32 13.63 19.91 3.45
N PHE A 33 13.97 19.29 2.31
CA PHE A 33 15.37 19.06 1.93
C PHE A 33 16.15 20.36 1.69
N ALA A 34 15.49 21.44 1.27
CA ALA A 34 16.13 22.75 1.19
C ALA A 34 16.59 23.29 2.56
N PHE A 35 15.96 22.87 3.65
CA PHE A 35 16.33 23.29 5.02
C PHE A 35 17.27 22.30 5.73
N ILE A 36 17.05 20.99 5.57
CA ILE A 36 17.77 19.97 6.35
C ILE A 36 18.83 19.21 5.54
N GLY A 37 18.93 19.47 4.23
CA GLY A 37 19.80 18.75 3.31
C GLY A 37 19.23 17.39 2.89
N HIS A 38 19.67 16.90 1.72
CA HIS A 38 19.23 15.62 1.16
C HIS A 38 20.28 14.53 1.41
N THR A 39 20.04 13.69 2.42
CA THR A 39 20.83 12.50 2.74
C THR A 39 19.90 11.32 2.97
N ALA A 40 20.46 10.09 3.01
CA ALA A 40 19.66 8.89 3.31
C ALA A 40 19.02 8.96 4.71
N SER A 41 19.71 9.54 5.69
CA SER A 41 19.19 9.69 7.06
C SER A 41 18.12 10.78 7.20
N THR A 42 18.18 11.85 6.40
CA THR A 42 17.15 12.91 6.39
C THR A 42 15.94 12.54 5.56
N TYR A 43 16.07 11.59 4.62
CA TYR A 43 14.98 11.13 3.76
C TYR A 43 13.76 10.66 4.54
N MET A 44 13.95 9.78 5.54
CA MET A 44 12.83 9.24 6.31
C MET A 44 12.10 10.30 7.15
N ILE A 45 12.86 11.21 7.76
CA ILE A 45 12.29 12.33 8.53
C ILE A 45 11.47 13.22 7.61
N ALA A 46 12.02 13.57 6.46
CA ALA A 46 11.31 14.36 5.47
C ALA A 46 10.04 13.62 5.02
N GLN A 47 10.11 12.29 4.78
CA GLN A 47 9.00 11.47 4.31
C GLN A 47 7.85 11.48 5.32
N ILE A 48 8.18 11.35 6.62
CA ILE A 48 7.20 11.44 7.70
C ILE A 48 6.49 12.80 7.68
N ILE A 49 7.25 13.90 7.64
CA ILE A 49 6.69 15.25 7.67
C ILE A 49 5.84 15.50 6.41
N SER A 50 6.33 15.13 5.24
CA SER A 50 5.59 15.26 3.98
C SER A 50 4.31 14.44 3.97
N ALA A 51 4.33 13.21 4.49
CA ALA A 51 3.12 12.41 4.62
C ALA A 51 2.12 13.03 5.60
N ALA A 52 2.59 13.54 6.74
CA ALA A 52 1.76 14.23 7.73
C ALA A 52 1.10 15.51 7.17
N ILE A 53 1.77 16.24 6.28
CA ILE A 53 1.22 17.41 5.57
C ILE A 53 0.22 16.97 4.48
N THR A 54 0.55 15.90 3.75
CA THR A 54 -0.23 15.46 2.59
C THR A 54 -1.56 14.85 2.99
N ILE A 55 -1.63 14.10 4.10
CA ILE A 55 -2.86 13.47 4.60
C ILE A 55 -4.02 14.47 4.79
N PRO A 56 -3.91 15.54 5.61
CA PRO A 56 -5.00 16.48 5.79
C PRO A 56 -5.33 17.21 4.50
N PHE A 57 -4.33 17.56 3.69
CA PHE A 57 -4.56 18.20 2.39
C PHE A 57 -5.44 17.33 1.48
N MET A 58 -5.06 16.06 1.32
CA MET A 58 -5.81 15.12 0.47
C MET A 58 -7.19 14.80 1.04
N TYR A 59 -7.32 14.73 2.37
CA TYR A 59 -8.62 14.56 3.03
C TYR A 59 -9.57 15.71 2.70
N PHE A 60 -9.12 16.97 2.84
CA PHE A 60 -9.96 18.14 2.55
C PHE A 60 -10.19 18.38 1.06
N ALA A 61 -9.26 17.97 0.20
CA ALA A 61 -9.44 17.98 -1.25
C ALA A 61 -10.43 16.92 -1.75
N SER A 62 -10.70 15.88 -0.95
CA SER A 62 -11.65 14.82 -1.32
C SER A 62 -13.12 15.20 -1.11
N TYR A 63 -14.02 14.63 -1.91
CA TYR A 63 -15.46 14.90 -1.81
C TYR A 63 -16.08 14.30 -0.52
N LYS A 64 -17.16 14.92 -0.01
CA LYS A 64 -17.85 14.51 1.23
C LYS A 64 -18.17 13.00 1.34
N PRO A 65 -18.69 12.31 0.30
CA PRO A 65 -18.93 10.87 0.40
C PRO A 65 -17.64 10.07 0.64
N THR A 66 -16.53 10.49 0.04
CA THR A 66 -15.21 9.90 0.24
C THR A 66 -14.69 10.21 1.64
N GLN A 67 -14.86 11.44 2.13
CA GLN A 67 -14.54 11.82 3.51
C GLN A 67 -15.28 10.94 4.55
N GLN A 68 -16.56 10.65 4.30
CA GLN A 68 -17.37 9.80 5.18
C GLN A 68 -16.84 8.36 5.26
N MET A 69 -16.18 7.85 4.22
CA MET A 69 -15.55 6.52 4.25
C MET A 69 -14.34 6.45 5.19
N PHE A 70 -13.80 7.60 5.60
CA PHE A 70 -12.74 7.72 6.61
C PHE A 70 -13.29 8.02 8.00
N VAL A 71 -14.27 8.92 8.10
CA VAL A 71 -14.78 9.40 9.39
C VAL A 71 -15.80 8.45 10.01
N LYS A 72 -16.58 7.74 9.18
CA LYS A 72 -17.56 6.78 9.67
C LYS A 72 -16.81 5.57 10.22
N LYS A 73 -16.62 5.58 11.54
CA LYS A 73 -15.99 4.47 12.25
C LYS A 73 -16.89 3.23 12.14
N PRO A 74 -16.32 2.05 11.81
CA PRO A 74 -17.07 0.82 11.92
C PRO A 74 -17.51 0.62 13.37
N LYS A 75 -18.66 -0.03 13.57
CA LYS A 75 -19.08 -0.43 14.91
C LYS A 75 -18.03 -1.39 15.49
N ILE A 76 -17.55 -1.10 16.69
CA ILE A 76 -16.61 -1.99 17.37
C ILE A 76 -17.40 -3.17 17.90
N ASP A 77 -17.30 -4.29 17.20
CA ASP A 77 -17.95 -5.54 17.54
C ASP A 77 -17.06 -6.75 17.18
N ARG A 78 -17.57 -7.95 17.46
CA ARG A 78 -16.87 -9.21 17.18
C ARG A 78 -16.59 -9.38 15.68
N ALA A 79 -17.49 -8.94 14.81
CA ALA A 79 -17.33 -9.08 13.37
C ALA A 79 -16.17 -8.21 12.86
N LEU A 80 -16.06 -6.97 13.35
CA LEU A 80 -14.91 -6.11 13.08
C LEU A 80 -13.60 -6.76 13.53
N PHE A 81 -13.55 -7.30 14.75
CA PHE A 81 -12.34 -7.95 15.25
C PHE A 81 -11.93 -9.15 14.40
N ILE A 82 -12.88 -10.02 14.05
CA ILE A 82 -12.64 -11.15 13.15
C ILE A 82 -12.14 -10.66 11.78
N ASN A 83 -12.75 -9.61 11.23
CA ASN A 83 -12.34 -9.02 9.95
C ASN A 83 -10.90 -8.50 10.00
N VAL A 84 -10.52 -7.81 11.07
CA VAL A 84 -9.14 -7.34 11.29
C VAL A 84 -8.17 -8.51 11.36
N LEU A 85 -8.51 -9.59 12.06
CA LEU A 85 -7.67 -10.79 12.11
C LEU A 85 -7.50 -11.44 10.74
N TRP A 86 -8.57 -11.56 9.95
CA TRP A 86 -8.49 -12.05 8.57
C TRP A 86 -7.51 -11.20 7.74
N VAL A 87 -7.69 -9.88 7.76
CA VAL A 87 -6.83 -8.94 7.02
C VAL A 87 -5.37 -9.12 7.43
N ILE A 88 -5.06 -9.16 8.72
CA ILE A 88 -3.68 -9.32 9.22
C ILE A 88 -3.10 -10.66 8.76
N VAL A 89 -3.80 -11.77 8.99
CA VAL A 89 -3.29 -13.12 8.68
C VAL A 89 -3.06 -13.27 7.18
N ILE A 90 -4.05 -12.90 6.35
CA ILE A 90 -3.92 -12.97 4.90
C ILE A 90 -2.73 -12.13 4.43
N THR A 91 -2.63 -10.91 4.94
CA THR A 91 -1.57 -9.99 4.52
C THR A 91 -0.20 -10.51 4.92
N LEU A 92 -0.03 -11.07 6.12
CA LEU A 92 1.23 -11.67 6.56
C LEU A 92 1.69 -12.79 5.63
N PHE A 93 0.79 -13.72 5.26
CA PHE A 93 1.14 -14.82 4.35
C PHE A 93 1.49 -14.33 2.95
N ILE A 94 0.68 -13.43 2.39
CA ILE A 94 0.87 -12.91 1.03
C ILE A 94 2.12 -12.03 0.97
N SER A 95 2.29 -11.07 1.90
CA SER A 95 3.44 -10.16 1.89
C SER A 95 4.75 -10.90 2.17
N PHE A 96 4.76 -11.88 3.07
CA PHE A 96 5.93 -12.73 3.31
C PHE A 96 6.35 -13.47 2.03
N ALA A 97 5.39 -14.12 1.37
CA ALA A 97 5.68 -14.86 0.15
C ALA A 97 6.13 -13.94 -0.99
N LEU A 98 5.45 -12.82 -1.21
CA LEU A 98 5.80 -11.85 -2.25
C LEU A 98 7.21 -11.27 -2.01
N ASN A 99 7.53 -10.87 -0.77
CA ASN A 99 8.87 -10.38 -0.45
C ASN A 99 9.92 -11.44 -0.76
N ASN A 100 9.75 -12.68 -0.28
CA ASN A 100 10.76 -13.71 -0.50
C ASN A 100 10.95 -14.06 -1.98
N ILE A 101 9.85 -14.26 -2.71
CA ILE A 101 9.89 -14.60 -4.14
C ILE A 101 10.59 -13.49 -4.92
N ILE A 102 10.26 -12.23 -4.66
CA ILE A 102 10.90 -11.09 -5.32
C ILE A 102 12.37 -11.00 -4.94
N THR A 103 12.71 -11.12 -3.65
CA THR A 103 14.09 -11.06 -3.16
C THR A 103 14.99 -12.13 -3.75
N MET A 104 14.50 -13.36 -3.89
CA MET A 104 15.27 -14.47 -4.47
C MET A 104 15.23 -14.48 -6.00
N SER A 105 14.40 -13.65 -6.64
CA SER A 105 14.36 -13.53 -8.09
C SER A 105 15.45 -12.60 -8.64
N PRO A 106 15.80 -12.70 -9.94
CA PRO A 106 16.71 -11.75 -10.58
C PRO A 106 16.18 -10.30 -10.64
N LEU A 107 14.91 -10.06 -10.30
CA LEU A 107 14.22 -8.79 -10.52
C LEU A 107 14.89 -7.62 -9.80
N ILE A 108 15.41 -7.83 -8.59
CA ILE A 108 16.14 -6.81 -7.81
C ILE A 108 17.37 -6.33 -8.56
N GLY A 109 18.16 -7.25 -9.11
CA GLY A 109 19.38 -6.93 -9.85
C GLY A 109 19.14 -6.15 -11.14
N LEU A 110 17.90 -6.12 -11.63
CA LEU A 110 17.49 -5.40 -12.84
C LEU A 110 17.01 -3.96 -12.55
N SER A 111 16.99 -3.51 -11.29
CA SER A 111 16.38 -2.24 -10.92
C SER A 111 17.23 -1.40 -9.98
N GLU A 112 18.07 -0.52 -10.55
CA GLU A 112 18.82 0.48 -9.78
C GLU A 112 17.90 1.41 -8.98
N GLY A 113 16.75 1.79 -9.55
CA GLY A 113 15.77 2.65 -8.88
C GLY A 113 15.24 2.01 -7.59
N TYR A 114 15.02 0.69 -7.60
CA TYR A 114 14.66 -0.04 -6.40
C TYR A 114 15.81 -0.04 -5.37
N ALA A 115 17.05 -0.29 -5.79
CA ALA A 115 18.19 -0.29 -4.87
C ALA A 115 18.35 1.05 -4.13
N ARG A 116 18.27 2.19 -4.85
CA ARG A 116 18.36 3.54 -4.26
C ARG A 116 17.18 3.85 -3.32
N ALA A 117 15.98 3.43 -3.71
CA ALA A 117 14.80 3.59 -2.87
C ALA A 117 14.95 2.78 -1.57
N ASN A 118 15.37 1.51 -1.69
CA ASN A 118 15.55 0.60 -0.57
C ASN A 118 16.64 1.08 0.40
N GLU A 119 17.74 1.62 -0.11
CA GLU A 119 18.78 2.27 0.71
C GLU A 119 18.20 3.42 1.53
N SER A 120 17.43 4.31 0.91
CA SER A 120 16.79 5.44 1.62
C SER A 120 15.71 4.99 2.61
N PHE A 121 14.98 3.90 2.31
CA PHE A 121 13.91 3.36 3.16
C PHE A 121 14.43 2.74 4.46
N TYR A 122 15.63 2.15 4.44
CA TYR A 122 16.23 1.45 5.58
C TYR A 122 17.50 2.14 6.10
N ALA A 123 17.62 3.46 5.89
CA ALA A 123 18.78 4.26 6.32
C ALA A 123 18.59 4.94 7.68
N SER A 124 17.52 4.62 8.42
CA SER A 124 17.20 5.28 9.69
C SER A 124 17.21 4.28 10.84
N THR A 125 16.56 4.62 11.95
CA THR A 125 16.34 3.66 13.04
C THR A 125 15.03 2.92 12.82
N LEU A 126 14.94 1.68 13.27
CA LEU A 126 13.72 0.88 13.27
C LEU A 126 12.48 1.67 13.71
N VAL A 127 12.58 2.49 14.77
CA VAL A 127 11.44 3.28 15.26
C VAL A 127 10.98 4.32 14.23
N ILE A 128 11.92 5.02 13.60
CA ILE A 128 11.61 6.06 12.60
C ILE A 128 11.03 5.40 11.34
N GLU A 129 11.59 4.28 10.89
CA GLU A 129 11.10 3.54 9.72
C GLU A 129 9.70 2.94 9.94
N MET A 130 9.44 2.46 11.16
CA MET A 130 8.11 2.02 11.57
C MET A 130 7.09 3.16 11.51
N ILE A 131 7.45 4.36 11.96
CA ILE A 131 6.54 5.51 11.91
C ILE A 131 6.32 5.95 10.45
N GLY A 132 7.40 6.10 9.68
CA GLY A 132 7.35 6.59 8.30
C GLY A 132 6.81 5.55 7.33
N SER A 133 7.64 4.57 6.97
CA SER A 133 7.35 3.60 5.92
C SER A 133 6.31 2.56 6.30
N ALA A 134 6.24 2.16 7.58
CA ALA A 134 5.29 1.12 7.97
C ALA A 134 3.90 1.64 8.33
N ILE A 135 3.77 2.88 8.82
CA ILE A 135 2.49 3.41 9.30
C ILE A 135 2.02 4.59 8.46
N LEU A 136 2.78 5.68 8.44
CA LEU A 136 2.26 6.95 7.93
C LEU A 136 2.15 6.95 6.39
N SER A 137 3.13 6.40 5.68
CA SER A 137 3.07 6.26 4.22
C SER A 137 1.89 5.36 3.78
N PRO A 138 1.70 4.15 4.34
CA PRO A 138 0.50 3.35 4.05
C PRO A 138 -0.82 4.06 4.34
N ILE A 139 -0.95 4.78 5.46
CA ILE A 139 -2.18 5.54 5.76
C ILE A 139 -2.47 6.58 4.67
N MET A 140 -1.46 7.35 4.29
CA MET A 140 -1.56 8.36 3.24
C MET A 140 -1.92 7.73 1.89
N GLU A 141 -1.21 6.67 1.51
CA GLU A 141 -1.42 5.98 0.24
C GLU A 141 -2.81 5.35 0.18
N GLU A 142 -3.27 4.66 1.23
CA GLU A 142 -4.61 4.08 1.25
C GLU A 142 -5.72 5.13 1.25
N LEU A 143 -5.48 6.30 1.85
CA LEU A 143 -6.38 7.43 1.74
C LEU A 143 -6.59 7.82 0.29
N VAL A 144 -5.50 8.00 -0.47
CA VAL A 144 -5.57 8.40 -1.87
C VAL A 144 -6.08 7.26 -2.77
N PHE A 145 -5.46 6.09 -2.70
CA PHE A 145 -5.71 5.01 -3.65
C PHE A 145 -6.98 4.22 -3.36
N ARG A 146 -7.31 3.95 -2.09
CA ARG A 146 -8.47 3.12 -1.73
C ARG A 146 -9.69 3.95 -1.38
N GLY A 147 -9.48 5.06 -0.67
CA GLY A 147 -10.56 5.99 -0.36
C GLY A 147 -11.02 6.80 -1.57
N ILE A 148 -10.10 7.50 -2.25
CA ILE A 148 -10.45 8.39 -3.36
C ILE A 148 -10.52 7.62 -4.68
N VAL A 149 -9.40 7.06 -5.15
CA VAL A 149 -9.28 6.48 -6.50
C VAL A 149 -10.20 5.27 -6.67
N PHE A 150 -10.01 4.21 -5.88
CA PHE A 150 -10.85 3.01 -5.94
C PHE A 150 -12.32 3.32 -5.59
N GLY A 151 -12.53 4.16 -4.56
CA GLY A 151 -13.86 4.59 -4.13
C GLY A 151 -14.66 5.29 -5.25
N ASN A 152 -14.01 6.05 -6.12
CA ASN A 152 -14.64 6.66 -7.29
C ASN A 152 -14.73 5.71 -8.48
N MET A 153 -13.68 4.92 -8.76
CA MET A 153 -13.70 3.91 -9.82
C MET A 153 -14.91 2.98 -9.70
N ARG A 154 -15.16 2.42 -8.51
CA ARG A 154 -16.28 1.46 -8.30
C ARG A 154 -17.68 2.07 -8.48
N LYS A 155 -17.81 3.41 -8.60
CA LYS A 155 -19.08 4.08 -8.92
C LYS A 155 -19.33 4.16 -10.44
N ILE A 156 -18.28 4.09 -11.25
CA ILE A 156 -18.33 4.32 -12.71
C ILE A 156 -17.93 3.10 -13.56
N MET A 157 -17.43 2.04 -12.93
CA MET A 157 -17.10 0.75 -13.54
C MET A 157 -17.43 -0.41 -12.59
N ASN A 158 -17.39 -1.65 -13.10
CA ASN A 158 -17.65 -2.82 -12.27
C ASN A 158 -16.49 -3.06 -11.28
N VAL A 159 -16.78 -3.80 -10.20
CA VAL A 159 -15.85 -3.97 -9.08
C VAL A 159 -14.54 -4.65 -9.50
N PRO A 160 -14.53 -5.75 -10.27
CA PRO A 160 -13.27 -6.36 -10.72
C PRO A 160 -12.38 -5.40 -11.53
N GLN A 161 -12.98 -4.60 -12.42
CA GLN A 161 -12.25 -3.57 -13.18
C GLN A 161 -11.68 -2.49 -12.25
N ALA A 162 -12.46 -2.03 -11.27
CA ALA A 162 -12.00 -1.03 -10.31
C ALA A 162 -10.84 -1.57 -9.45
N VAL A 163 -10.92 -2.82 -9.00
CA VAL A 163 -9.86 -3.49 -8.21
C VAL A 163 -8.58 -3.56 -9.04
N PHE A 164 -8.68 -4.06 -10.27
CA PHE A 164 -7.53 -4.22 -11.16
C PHE A 164 -6.88 -2.86 -11.49
N LEU A 165 -7.67 -1.88 -11.93
CA LEU A 165 -7.15 -0.59 -12.36
C LEU A 165 -6.62 0.24 -11.19
N SER A 166 -7.24 0.19 -10.00
CA SER A 166 -6.68 0.89 -8.84
C SER A 166 -5.35 0.27 -8.39
N ALA A 167 -5.25 -1.06 -8.40
CA ALA A 167 -4.01 -1.76 -8.08
C ALA A 167 -2.92 -1.48 -9.12
N LEU A 168 -3.28 -1.41 -10.41
CA LEU A 168 -2.37 -1.08 -11.50
C LEU A 168 -1.81 0.33 -11.33
N LEU A 169 -2.67 1.33 -11.09
CA LEU A 169 -2.22 2.70 -10.81
C LEU A 169 -1.34 2.75 -9.56
N PHE A 170 -1.71 2.03 -8.50
CA PHE A 170 -0.92 1.95 -7.27
C PHE A 170 0.48 1.34 -7.52
N GLY A 171 0.61 0.33 -8.38
CA GLY A 171 1.90 -0.18 -8.80
C GLY A 171 2.70 0.83 -9.63
N LEU A 172 2.07 1.44 -10.63
CA LEU A 172 2.75 2.31 -11.62
C LEU A 172 3.43 3.52 -10.99
N ILE A 173 2.86 4.06 -9.91
CA ILE A 173 3.39 5.25 -9.25
C ILE A 173 4.74 5.04 -8.53
N HIS A 174 5.20 3.80 -8.38
CA HIS A 174 6.49 3.52 -7.75
C HIS A 174 7.69 3.73 -8.69
N PHE A 175 7.45 3.88 -10.01
CA PHE A 175 8.48 4.16 -11.03
C PHE A 175 9.68 3.20 -11.05
N ASN A 176 9.53 1.99 -10.53
CA ASN A 176 10.50 0.91 -10.66
C ASN A 176 9.79 -0.45 -10.72
N ILE A 177 10.38 -1.42 -11.42
CA ILE A 177 9.72 -2.68 -11.73
C ILE A 177 9.50 -3.56 -10.49
N VAL A 178 10.41 -3.53 -9.53
CA VAL A 178 10.35 -4.37 -8.32
C VAL A 178 9.17 -3.96 -7.45
N GLN A 179 9.08 -2.67 -7.11
CA GLN A 179 7.95 -2.14 -6.36
C GLN A 179 6.67 -2.15 -7.16
N PHE A 180 6.72 -1.93 -8.49
CA PHE A 180 5.53 -2.07 -9.34
C PHE A 180 4.89 -3.45 -9.18
N VAL A 181 5.68 -4.53 -9.32
CA VAL A 181 5.17 -5.90 -9.22
C VAL A 181 4.62 -6.17 -7.81
N TYR A 182 5.37 -5.80 -6.78
CA TYR A 182 4.94 -6.00 -5.39
C TYR A 182 3.66 -5.21 -5.07
N ALA A 183 3.66 -3.91 -5.33
CA ALA A 183 2.54 -3.01 -5.03
C ALA A 183 1.31 -3.33 -5.87
N PHE A 184 1.46 -3.76 -7.12
CA PHE A 184 0.34 -4.23 -7.93
C PHE A 184 -0.35 -5.45 -7.29
N LEU A 185 0.43 -6.50 -6.97
CA LEU A 185 -0.12 -7.74 -6.41
C LEU A 185 -0.72 -7.54 -5.03
N LEU A 186 0.00 -6.86 -4.13
CA LEU A 186 -0.54 -6.48 -2.82
C LEU A 186 -1.78 -5.58 -3.01
N GLY A 187 -1.73 -4.68 -3.98
CA GLY A 187 -2.79 -3.70 -4.20
C GLY A 187 -4.12 -4.29 -4.63
N LEU A 188 -4.12 -5.44 -5.31
CA LEU A 188 -5.33 -6.23 -5.62
C LEU A 188 -5.99 -6.71 -4.33
N VAL A 189 -5.20 -7.23 -3.39
CA VAL A 189 -5.67 -7.72 -2.08
C VAL A 189 -6.25 -6.58 -1.25
N LEU A 190 -5.53 -5.46 -1.17
CA LEU A 190 -5.97 -4.27 -0.41
C LEU A 190 -7.29 -3.68 -0.94
N ALA A 191 -7.44 -3.59 -2.27
CA ALA A 191 -8.69 -3.13 -2.88
C ALA A 191 -9.85 -4.09 -2.58
N ALA A 192 -9.61 -5.41 -2.55
CA ALA A 192 -10.62 -6.38 -2.16
C ALA A 192 -11.00 -6.28 -0.67
N PHE A 193 -10.04 -6.05 0.24
CA PHE A 193 -10.34 -5.81 1.66
C PHE A 193 -11.22 -4.59 1.88
N MET A 194 -10.89 -3.48 1.23
CA MET A 194 -11.71 -2.27 1.27
C MET A 194 -13.10 -2.52 0.70
N TYR A 195 -13.20 -3.20 -0.45
CA TYR A 195 -14.48 -3.51 -1.07
C TYR A 195 -15.39 -4.32 -0.14
N LYS A 196 -14.83 -5.35 0.49
CA LYS A 196 -15.58 -6.28 1.34
C LYS A 196 -15.98 -5.65 2.68
N SER A 197 -15.08 -4.92 3.32
CA SER A 197 -15.37 -4.23 4.59
C SER A 197 -16.20 -2.95 4.43
N GLY A 198 -16.25 -2.40 3.22
CA GLY A 198 -16.89 -1.11 2.92
C GLY A 198 -16.14 0.10 3.48
N HIS A 199 -14.97 -0.08 4.11
CA HIS A 199 -14.23 0.97 4.78
C HIS A 199 -12.73 0.90 4.46
N VAL A 200 -12.05 2.04 4.45
CA VAL A 200 -10.62 2.11 4.11
C VAL A 200 -9.72 1.48 5.18
N TYR A 201 -10.19 1.38 6.43
CA TYR A 201 -9.39 0.81 7.52
C TYR A 201 -8.85 -0.58 7.19
N ALA A 202 -9.61 -1.42 6.46
CA ALA A 202 -9.19 -2.78 6.16
C ALA A 202 -7.99 -2.80 5.21
N ALA A 203 -7.95 -1.89 4.23
CA ALA A 203 -6.78 -1.71 3.38
C ALA A 203 -5.61 -1.09 4.17
N MET A 204 -5.86 -0.09 5.01
CA MET A 204 -4.83 0.51 5.87
C MET A 204 -4.16 -0.52 6.77
N ILE A 205 -4.94 -1.33 7.49
CA ILE A 205 -4.40 -2.38 8.37
C ILE A 205 -3.60 -3.40 7.57
N GLY A 206 -4.11 -3.85 6.42
CA GLY A 206 -3.38 -4.79 5.56
C GLY A 206 -2.04 -4.20 5.12
N HIS A 207 -2.04 -2.99 4.58
CA HIS A 207 -0.82 -2.35 4.10
C HIS A 207 0.18 -2.06 5.23
N ILE A 208 -0.29 -1.53 6.37
CA ILE A 208 0.54 -1.34 7.56
C ILE A 208 1.15 -2.68 8.00
N THR A 209 0.36 -3.76 8.01
CA THR A 209 0.85 -5.10 8.35
C THR A 209 1.97 -5.55 7.42
N ALA A 210 1.79 -5.35 6.10
CA ALA A 210 2.80 -5.73 5.10
C ALA A 210 4.11 -4.96 5.31
N ASN A 211 4.05 -3.64 5.47
CA ASN A 211 5.24 -2.81 5.59
C ASN A 211 5.90 -2.93 6.96
N ALA A 212 5.12 -3.00 8.05
CA ALA A 212 5.66 -3.24 9.39
C ALA A 212 6.40 -4.58 9.45
N PHE A 213 5.82 -5.62 8.87
CA PHE A 213 6.47 -6.92 8.79
C PHE A 213 7.76 -6.86 7.97
N ALA A 214 7.77 -6.16 6.83
CA ALA A 214 8.97 -5.96 6.02
C ALA A 214 10.07 -5.21 6.79
N VAL A 215 9.74 -4.09 7.44
CA VAL A 215 10.68 -3.30 8.25
C VAL A 215 11.27 -4.11 9.39
N ILE A 216 10.42 -4.75 10.21
CA ILE A 216 10.88 -5.61 11.32
C ILE A 216 11.80 -6.71 10.79
N ARG A 217 11.45 -7.32 9.66
CA ARG A 217 12.23 -8.42 9.09
C ARG A 217 13.60 -7.97 8.59
N THR A 218 13.66 -6.84 7.90
CA THR A 218 14.91 -6.27 7.39
C THR A 218 15.83 -5.86 8.54
N GLU A 219 15.32 -5.14 9.53
CA GLU A 219 16.12 -4.59 10.64
C GLU A 219 16.59 -5.64 11.65
N THR A 220 15.75 -6.64 11.96
CA THR A 220 16.08 -7.66 12.96
C THR A 220 16.75 -8.90 12.37
N GLY A 221 16.63 -9.11 11.05
CA GLY A 221 17.08 -10.34 10.40
C GLY A 221 16.26 -11.59 10.76
N ILE A 222 15.11 -11.43 11.44
CA ILE A 222 14.22 -12.56 11.71
C ILE A 222 13.83 -13.24 10.39
N LEU A 223 13.78 -14.58 10.35
CA LEU A 223 13.48 -15.34 9.13
C LEU A 223 14.42 -15.05 7.94
N LYS A 224 15.67 -14.62 8.17
CA LYS A 224 16.65 -14.42 7.08
C LYS A 224 16.94 -15.71 6.29
N TRP A 225 16.83 -16.86 6.93
CA TRP A 225 16.98 -18.18 6.28
C TRP A 225 15.92 -18.43 5.18
N THR A 226 14.80 -17.71 5.17
CA THR A 226 13.74 -17.91 4.17
C THR A 226 13.99 -17.15 2.86
N VAL A 227 15.15 -16.49 2.72
CA VAL A 227 15.58 -15.76 1.51
C VAL A 227 17.02 -16.10 1.09
N ASP A 228 17.55 -17.23 1.54
CA ASP A 228 18.91 -17.67 1.23
C ASP A 228 19.07 -18.28 -0.18
N GLY A 229 17.98 -18.36 -0.95
CA GLY A 229 17.95 -18.96 -2.29
C GLY A 229 17.90 -20.48 -2.31
N SER A 230 17.87 -21.14 -1.14
CA SER A 230 17.74 -22.59 -1.05
C SER A 230 16.39 -23.08 -1.58
N VAL A 231 16.32 -24.36 -1.97
CA VAL A 231 15.06 -25.01 -2.36
C VAL A 231 14.02 -24.88 -1.24
N MET A 232 14.46 -24.99 0.03
CA MET A 232 13.57 -24.84 1.18
C MET A 232 12.96 -23.44 1.27
N ALA A 233 13.77 -22.38 1.06
CA ALA A 233 13.28 -21.01 1.05
C ALA A 233 12.21 -20.78 -0.03
N TRP A 234 12.41 -21.33 -1.24
CA TRP A 234 11.42 -21.31 -2.31
C TRP A 234 10.14 -22.07 -1.94
N VAL A 235 10.28 -23.30 -1.42
CA VAL A 235 9.14 -24.14 -1.01
C VAL A 235 8.31 -23.44 0.06
N VAL A 236 8.94 -22.91 1.11
CA VAL A 236 8.25 -22.16 2.18
C VAL A 236 7.51 -20.95 1.60
N SER A 237 8.14 -20.21 0.70
CA SER A 237 7.54 -19.01 0.09
C SER A 237 6.31 -19.35 -0.77
N VAL A 238 6.38 -20.40 -1.60
CA VAL A 238 5.27 -20.85 -2.42
C VAL A 238 4.14 -21.44 -1.58
N MET A 239 4.45 -22.21 -0.53
CA MET A 239 3.44 -22.72 0.41
C MET A 239 2.72 -21.58 1.13
N CYS A 240 3.45 -20.57 1.63
CA CYS A 240 2.85 -19.40 2.25
C CYS A 240 1.95 -18.63 1.28
N LEU A 241 2.34 -18.50 0.01
CA LEU A 241 1.49 -17.88 -1.01
C LEU A 241 0.20 -18.67 -1.22
N GLY A 242 0.30 -20.00 -1.35
CA GLY A 242 -0.84 -20.88 -1.51
C GLY A 242 -1.80 -20.81 -0.32
N ILE A 243 -1.27 -20.87 0.90
CA ILE A 243 -2.06 -20.71 2.13
C ILE A 243 -2.74 -19.34 2.17
N GLY A 244 -2.00 -18.25 1.92
CA GLY A 244 -2.54 -16.90 1.88
C GLY A 244 -3.65 -16.73 0.84
N ALA A 245 -3.48 -17.31 -0.35
CA ALA A 245 -4.48 -17.28 -1.42
C ALA A 245 -5.75 -18.07 -1.07
N VAL A 246 -5.61 -19.24 -0.44
CA VAL A 246 -6.74 -20.04 0.03
C VAL A 246 -7.52 -19.30 1.12
N ILE A 247 -6.83 -18.78 2.14
CA ILE A 247 -7.43 -17.98 3.21
C ILE A 247 -8.13 -16.74 2.64
N PHE A 248 -7.50 -16.05 1.69
CA PHE A 248 -8.09 -14.91 0.99
C PHE A 248 -9.34 -15.29 0.18
N TYR A 249 -9.33 -16.42 -0.52
CA TYR A 249 -10.51 -16.92 -1.23
C TYR A 249 -11.68 -17.16 -0.29
N TYR A 250 -11.44 -17.81 0.86
CA TYR A 250 -12.47 -18.00 1.88
C TYR A 250 -12.99 -16.69 2.43
N TYR A 251 -12.10 -15.75 2.74
CA TYR A 251 -12.46 -14.41 3.18
C TYR A 251 -13.39 -13.71 2.20
N VAL A 252 -13.06 -13.71 0.91
CA VAL A 252 -13.88 -13.06 -0.13
C VAL A 252 -15.26 -13.72 -0.25
N LYS A 253 -15.34 -15.06 -0.15
CA LYS A 253 -16.58 -15.81 -0.32
C LYS A 253 -17.50 -15.86 0.92
N HIS A 254 -16.96 -15.88 2.14
CA HIS A 254 -17.74 -16.28 3.33
C HIS A 254 -17.80 -15.24 4.45
N SER A 255 -17.15 -14.08 4.33
CA SER A 255 -17.36 -13.00 5.29
C SER A 255 -18.65 -12.25 4.96
N GLU A 256 -19.78 -12.64 5.54
CA GLU A 256 -21.01 -11.83 5.58
C GLU A 256 -21.39 -11.56 7.03
#